data_AF-A0A963E341-F1
#
_entry.id   AF-A0A963E341-F1
#
_cell.length_a   1.000
_cell.length_b   1.000
_cell.length_c   1.000
_cell.angle_alpha   90.00
_cell.angle_beta   90.00
_cell.angle_gamma   90.00
#
_symmetry.space_group_name_H-M   'P 1'
#
loop_
_entity.id
_entity.type
_entity.pdbx_description
1 polymer ?
#
loop_
_entity_poly.entity_id
_entity_poly.type
_entity_poly.pdbx_seq_one_letter_code
_entity_poly.pdbx_strand_id
1 'polypeptide(L)'
;MNVPKPSLLACLVAIVMAGPTGCANQQSAPFPGDAGMSNGLPLNAETAFDGTVRAVDSWANLPVPPAQEDAAQPPSPPATASDGWPRQAALAGATALVYLPQVNSWHGNTLSFRAAVAVKKTAAAEETFGVIWGSARTGVDRLTQRVALEELSLSRASFPTLPDHGLDILRQLRTQLPTVMASMSLPLLEGELAASGTVKPRPAQVNNEPPRVIVSYSPAILVPIDGAPAIRPVADTRFERVINTQALIVRSRGASRWYLHVFDGWLSADTLEGPWTLAGDAPSGLDALARKLAKKGLVDLLDGGPQAKPKPTLQGGVPTLHVSQVPAELIVFKGQPNFVPITGTNLLWAENTTADVLVNTANNDYYTLLSGRWYRAPALTGPWTYTAANALPADFARIPANAPAAVVLASVAGTPQAKETLIANSIPHTATVPLSNGPKFTPVFDGAPQFRPIDGTSLKYVSNAEVPIIEVSPDSYFAVQAGVWFTAVRLTGPWFVATSVPPVIYDIPTSSPLHYVTYVHVYGAGKEVVYVGYTPGYLGNVVSSDGVVVYGTGYYYTPWIGAV
;
A
#
# COMPACT_ATOMS: atom_id res chain seq x y z
N MET A 1 27.28 47.63 28.83
CA MET A 1 27.90 46.85 27.73
C MET A 1 26.87 45.84 27.27
N ASN A 2 26.73 45.64 25.95
CA ASN A 2 25.45 45.23 25.37
C ASN A 2 25.21 43.71 25.33
N VAL A 3 23.94 43.35 25.57
CA VAL A 3 23.40 41.99 25.50
C VAL A 3 22.92 41.70 24.06
N PRO A 4 23.23 40.54 23.46
CA PRO A 4 22.63 40.11 22.19
C PRO A 4 21.19 39.57 22.40
N LYS A 5 20.28 39.91 21.48
CA LYS A 5 18.88 39.43 21.46
C LYS A 5 18.77 37.98 20.91
N PRO A 6 17.73 37.22 21.28
CA PRO A 6 17.49 35.89 20.75
C PRO A 6 16.94 35.93 19.30
N SER A 7 17.32 34.93 18.49
CA SER A 7 16.76 34.71 17.14
C SER A 7 15.44 33.95 17.22
N LEU A 8 14.40 34.46 16.57
CA LEU A 8 13.06 33.89 16.54
C LEU A 8 13.00 32.55 15.76
N LEU A 9 12.34 31.55 16.35
CA LEU A 9 11.86 30.37 15.64
C LEU A 9 10.82 30.79 14.59
N ALA A 10 11.01 30.34 13.36
CA ALA A 10 9.95 30.37 12.34
C ALA A 10 9.25 28.99 12.33
N CYS A 11 8.09 28.88 12.97
CA CYS A 11 7.23 27.70 12.86
C CYS A 11 6.65 27.63 11.44
N LEU A 12 7.08 26.63 10.66
CA LEU A 12 6.58 26.39 9.32
C LEU A 12 5.42 25.37 9.42
N VAL A 13 4.19 25.84 9.20
CA VAL A 13 2.99 25.01 9.26
C VAL A 13 2.98 24.06 8.05
N ALA A 14 3.32 22.80 8.29
CA ALA A 14 3.16 21.74 7.30
C ALA A 14 1.70 21.26 7.28
N ILE A 15 1.07 21.32 6.10
CA ILE A 15 -0.22 20.68 5.88
C ILE A 15 0.00 19.16 5.87
N VAL A 16 -0.57 18.47 6.85
CA VAL A 16 -0.45 17.02 6.99
C VAL A 16 -1.32 16.34 5.93
N MET A 17 -0.68 15.85 4.87
CA MET A 17 -1.25 14.84 3.97
C MET A 17 -1.29 13.52 4.74
N ALA A 18 -2.45 13.21 5.33
CA ALA A 18 -2.66 11.99 6.11
C ALA A 18 -2.79 10.76 5.19
N GLY A 19 -1.66 10.24 4.73
CA GLY A 19 -1.51 8.83 4.37
C GLY A 19 -0.69 8.12 5.46
N PRO A 20 -0.91 6.83 5.75
CA PRO A 20 -0.11 6.10 6.74
C PRO A 20 1.28 5.80 6.17
N THR A 21 2.19 6.77 6.25
CA THR A 21 3.63 6.57 5.97
C THR A 21 4.30 5.84 7.14
N GLY A 22 3.89 4.59 7.37
CA GLY A 22 4.72 3.66 8.11
C GLY A 22 5.94 3.32 7.26
N CYS A 23 7.15 3.61 7.75
CA CYS A 23 8.40 3.40 7.03
C CYS A 23 8.80 1.91 7.00
N ALA A 24 7.96 1.06 6.41
CA ALA A 24 8.39 -0.24 5.91
C ALA A 24 9.15 0.01 4.61
N ASN A 25 10.49 -0.08 4.64
CA ASN A 25 11.33 0.20 3.47
C ASN A 25 11.36 -0.99 2.50
N GLN A 26 10.18 -1.42 2.05
CA GLN A 26 10.00 -2.20 0.84
C GLN A 26 9.57 -1.24 -0.27
N GLN A 27 10.56 -0.66 -0.96
CA GLN A 27 10.36 -0.40 -2.38
C GLN A 27 10.02 -1.76 -3.01
N SER A 28 8.79 -1.89 -3.48
CA SER A 28 8.39 -2.96 -4.38
C SER A 28 9.46 -3.10 -5.46
N ALA A 29 10.04 -4.29 -5.58
CA ALA A 29 11.09 -4.54 -6.56
C ALA A 29 10.59 -4.12 -7.95
N PRO A 30 11.39 -3.38 -8.74
CA PRO A 30 10.99 -3.03 -10.09
C PRO A 30 10.75 -4.31 -10.89
N PHE A 31 9.60 -4.40 -11.55
CA PHE A 31 9.34 -5.46 -12.52
C PHE A 31 10.45 -5.41 -13.60
N PRO A 32 11.06 -6.55 -13.99
CA PRO A 32 12.13 -6.56 -14.99
C PRO A 32 11.62 -6.21 -16.41
N GLY A 33 11.46 -4.92 -16.72
CA GLY A 33 10.93 -4.49 -18.02
C GLY A 33 11.29 -3.06 -18.46
N ASP A 34 11.81 -2.20 -17.57
CA ASP A 34 12.02 -0.78 -17.89
C ASP A 34 13.41 -0.51 -18.50
N ALA A 35 13.45 -0.45 -19.84
CA ALA A 35 14.61 -0.01 -20.62
C ALA A 35 14.28 1.29 -21.38
N GLY A 36 14.48 2.44 -20.73
CA GLY A 36 14.02 3.72 -21.25
C GLY A 36 14.80 4.24 -22.47
N MET A 37 14.06 4.75 -23.47
CA MET A 37 14.17 6.13 -24.00
C MET A 37 13.11 6.44 -25.08
N SER A 38 12.21 7.39 -24.76
CA SER A 38 11.46 8.29 -25.67
C SER A 38 10.63 7.73 -26.86
N ASN A 39 9.35 8.11 -26.87
CA ASN A 39 8.36 8.05 -27.97
C ASN A 39 7.79 6.66 -28.33
N GLY A 40 6.95 6.13 -27.44
CA GLY A 40 6.04 5.01 -27.72
C GLY A 40 5.30 4.51 -26.47
N LEU A 41 4.09 5.03 -26.23
CA LEU A 41 3.04 4.57 -25.29
C LEU A 41 3.44 3.59 -24.13
N PRO A 42 3.51 4.05 -22.87
CA PRO A 42 3.75 3.18 -21.72
C PRO A 42 2.47 2.43 -21.28
N LEU A 43 2.61 1.12 -21.04
CA LEU A 43 1.58 0.28 -20.40
C LEU A 43 2.02 -0.06 -18.96
N ASN A 44 1.80 0.89 -18.05
CA ASN A 44 1.73 0.61 -16.62
C ASN A 44 0.46 -0.21 -16.33
N ALA A 45 0.44 -0.92 -15.20
CA ALA A 45 -0.82 -1.46 -14.65
C ALA A 45 -1.89 -0.36 -14.44
N GLU A 46 -1.44 0.88 -14.21
CA GLU A 46 -2.28 2.07 -14.06
C GLU A 46 -2.77 2.67 -15.39
N THR A 47 -2.00 2.54 -16.49
CA THR A 47 -2.43 3.09 -17.81
C THR A 47 -3.33 2.15 -18.61
N ALA A 48 -3.58 0.94 -18.11
CA ALA A 48 -4.62 0.05 -18.63
C ALA A 48 -6.05 0.57 -18.38
N PHE A 49 -6.22 1.59 -17.52
CA PHE A 49 -7.52 2.10 -17.08
C PHE A 49 -7.83 3.55 -17.47
N ASP A 50 -6.93 4.23 -18.19
CA ASP A 50 -7.01 5.68 -18.36
C ASP A 50 -7.35 6.12 -19.80
N GLY A 51 -8.53 6.74 -19.96
CA GLY A 51 -9.04 7.29 -21.23
C GLY A 51 -8.87 8.80 -21.28
N THR A 52 -7.94 9.27 -22.11
CA THR A 52 -7.44 10.66 -22.15
C THR A 52 -8.46 11.75 -22.50
N VAL A 53 -8.32 12.95 -21.88
CA VAL A 53 -7.95 14.24 -22.54
C VAL A 53 -7.28 15.18 -21.52
N ARG A 54 -6.19 15.88 -21.91
CA ARG A 54 -5.54 16.97 -21.14
C ARG A 54 -5.69 18.33 -21.84
N ALA A 55 -5.78 19.40 -21.05
CA ALA A 55 -5.15 20.70 -21.31
C ALA A 55 -5.02 21.50 -20.00
N VAL A 56 -3.93 22.26 -19.82
CA VAL A 56 -3.62 23.02 -18.59
C VAL A 56 -2.94 24.34 -18.97
N ASP A 57 -3.29 25.44 -18.29
CA ASP A 57 -2.55 26.71 -18.13
C ASP A 57 -3.32 27.54 -17.08
N SER A 58 -2.76 28.38 -16.20
CA SER A 58 -1.37 28.79 -15.90
C SER A 58 -1.32 29.38 -14.47
N TRP A 59 -0.13 29.68 -13.91
CA TRP A 59 0.06 30.19 -12.53
C TRP A 59 0.41 31.69 -12.51
N ALA A 60 -0.11 32.50 -11.56
CA ALA A 60 0.58 33.71 -11.05
C ALA A 60 -0.04 34.38 -9.78
N ASN A 61 0.85 34.68 -8.83
CA ASN A 61 0.91 35.83 -7.90
C ASN A 61 -0.13 36.10 -6.78
N LEU A 62 0.40 36.12 -5.55
CA LEU A 62 -0.08 36.84 -4.36
C LEU A 62 0.66 38.19 -4.20
N PRO A 63 0.08 39.18 -3.49
CA PRO A 63 0.82 39.88 -2.42
C PRO A 63 0.08 39.92 -1.06
N VAL A 64 0.78 40.32 0.00
CA VAL A 64 0.39 40.23 1.44
C VAL A 64 0.24 41.64 2.10
N PRO A 65 0.00 41.85 3.42
CA PRO A 65 -1.04 42.78 3.93
C PRO A 65 -0.43 43.99 4.71
N PRO A 66 -1.17 44.76 5.56
CA PRO A 66 -1.70 44.36 6.89
C PRO A 66 -3.17 44.86 7.11
N ALA A 67 -3.82 44.97 8.29
CA ALA A 67 -3.42 44.84 9.70
C ALA A 67 -4.61 44.46 10.65
N GLN A 68 -4.26 44.01 11.86
CA GLN A 68 -4.94 44.06 13.19
C GLN A 68 -6.41 43.64 13.43
N GLU A 69 -6.50 42.55 14.21
CA GLU A 69 -7.29 42.38 15.46
C GLU A 69 -8.82 42.56 15.46
N ASP A 70 -9.52 41.43 15.47
CA ASP A 70 -10.56 41.19 16.48
C ASP A 70 -10.55 39.70 16.91
N ALA A 71 -10.91 39.41 18.17
CA ALA A 71 -10.69 38.09 18.77
C ALA A 71 -11.84 37.09 18.46
N ALA A 72 -11.62 36.19 17.50
CA ALA A 72 -12.57 35.14 17.14
C ALA A 72 -12.33 33.81 17.88
N GLN A 73 -13.41 33.04 18.07
CA GLN A 73 -13.41 31.69 18.67
C GLN A 73 -12.43 30.72 17.99
N PRO A 74 -11.92 29.69 18.71
CA PRO A 74 -11.13 28.64 18.09
C PRO A 74 -11.92 28.03 16.91
N PRO A 75 -11.27 27.83 15.74
CA PRO A 75 -11.97 27.33 14.58
C PRO A 75 -12.54 25.94 14.86
N SER A 76 -13.81 25.74 14.49
CA SER A 76 -14.41 24.41 14.42
C SER A 76 -13.51 23.49 13.57
N PRO A 77 -13.42 22.18 13.88
CA PRO A 77 -12.69 21.24 13.05
C PRO A 77 -13.17 21.36 11.59
N PRO A 78 -12.27 21.26 10.60
CA PRO A 78 -12.62 21.48 9.21
C PRO A 78 -13.78 20.57 8.81
N ALA A 79 -14.85 21.18 8.30
CA ALA A 79 -15.97 20.43 7.77
C ALA A 79 -15.45 19.48 6.70
N THR A 80 -15.68 18.17 6.88
CA THR A 80 -15.44 17.16 5.85
C THR A 80 -16.07 17.64 4.56
N ALA A 81 -15.27 17.72 3.49
CA ALA A 81 -15.71 18.25 2.20
C ALA A 81 -17.02 17.54 1.78
N SER A 82 -18.13 18.28 1.76
CA SER A 82 -19.41 17.71 1.38
C SER A 82 -19.34 17.41 -0.12
N ASP A 83 -19.45 16.13 -0.46
CA ASP A 83 -19.31 15.61 -1.84
C ASP A 83 -20.59 15.89 -2.67
N GLY A 84 -21.07 17.12 -2.61
CA GLY A 84 -22.32 17.63 -3.20
C GLY A 84 -23.60 17.22 -2.47
N TRP A 85 -23.54 16.60 -1.29
CA TRP A 85 -24.73 16.08 -0.58
C TRP A 85 -25.37 17.11 0.37
N PRO A 86 -26.72 17.16 0.48
CA PRO A 86 -27.72 16.38 -0.27
C PRO A 86 -27.84 16.83 -1.73
N ARG A 87 -28.10 15.88 -2.64
CA ARG A 87 -28.15 16.11 -4.09
C ARG A 87 -29.59 16.24 -4.59
N GLN A 88 -29.82 17.09 -5.60
CA GLN A 88 -31.15 17.30 -6.19
C GLN A 88 -31.45 16.32 -7.33
N ALA A 89 -32.67 15.80 -7.36
CA ALA A 89 -33.25 15.03 -8.45
C ALA A 89 -34.55 15.71 -8.94
N ALA A 90 -34.64 16.00 -10.24
CA ALA A 90 -35.80 16.64 -10.84
C ALA A 90 -36.92 15.61 -11.08
N LEU A 91 -38.11 15.86 -10.56
CA LEU A 91 -39.30 15.03 -10.72
C LEU A 91 -40.39 15.78 -11.50
N ALA A 92 -41.34 15.07 -12.08
CA ALA A 92 -42.51 15.66 -12.71
C ALA A 92 -43.40 16.36 -11.66
N GLY A 93 -43.37 17.69 -11.65
CA GLY A 93 -44.11 18.52 -10.69
C GLY A 93 -43.55 18.53 -9.25
N ALA A 94 -42.29 18.11 -9.06
CA ALA A 94 -41.62 18.12 -7.77
C ALA A 94 -40.09 18.17 -7.90
N THR A 95 -39.41 18.47 -6.80
CA THR A 95 -37.96 18.31 -6.64
C THR A 95 -37.69 17.39 -5.46
N ALA A 96 -36.78 16.44 -5.60
CA ALA A 96 -36.33 15.59 -4.51
C ALA A 96 -34.91 15.94 -4.08
N LEU A 97 -34.68 16.05 -2.77
CA LEU A 97 -33.37 16.11 -2.14
C LEU A 97 -33.02 14.72 -1.63
N VAL A 98 -31.98 14.12 -2.21
CA VAL A 98 -31.44 12.81 -1.84
C VAL A 98 -30.29 13.06 -0.86
N TYR A 99 -30.45 12.58 0.37
CA TYR A 99 -29.42 12.66 1.39
C TYR A 99 -28.39 11.55 1.21
N LEU A 100 -27.31 11.63 2.00
CA LEU A 100 -26.19 10.71 1.90
C LEU A 100 -26.65 9.24 2.04
N PRO A 101 -26.25 8.33 1.13
CA PRO A 101 -26.62 6.93 1.23
C PRO A 101 -25.89 6.24 2.39
N GLN A 102 -26.65 5.71 3.33
CA GLN A 102 -26.14 4.84 4.39
C GLN A 102 -25.94 3.43 3.84
N VAL A 103 -24.76 2.86 4.10
CA VAL A 103 -24.43 1.49 3.67
C VAL A 103 -25.11 0.47 4.58
N ASN A 104 -25.90 -0.43 3.98
CA ASN A 104 -26.53 -1.57 4.68
C ASN A 104 -25.64 -2.82 4.63
N SER A 105 -24.92 -3.02 3.51
CA SER A 105 -23.95 -4.10 3.31
C SER A 105 -23.13 -3.84 2.06
N TRP A 106 -21.90 -4.36 2.00
CA TRP A 106 -21.08 -4.36 0.79
C TRP A 106 -20.43 -5.74 0.61
N HIS A 107 -20.65 -6.36 -0.54
CA HIS A 107 -20.18 -7.71 -0.83
C HIS A 107 -19.54 -7.75 -2.22
N GLY A 108 -18.25 -8.08 -2.28
CA GLY A 108 -17.46 -7.94 -3.51
C GLY A 108 -17.44 -6.48 -3.96
N ASN A 109 -17.96 -6.22 -5.15
CA ASN A 109 -18.19 -4.87 -5.67
C ASN A 109 -19.69 -4.46 -5.69
N THR A 110 -20.56 -5.12 -4.92
CA THR A 110 -22.00 -4.80 -4.88
C THR A 110 -22.38 -4.16 -3.54
N LEU A 111 -22.80 -2.90 -3.60
CA LEU A 111 -23.21 -2.09 -2.45
C LEU A 111 -24.72 -2.15 -2.30
N SER A 112 -25.23 -2.45 -1.11
CA SER A 112 -26.63 -2.20 -0.74
C SER A 112 -26.69 -0.99 0.19
N PHE A 113 -27.60 -0.06 -0.11
CA PHE A 113 -27.73 1.20 0.60
C PHE A 113 -29.19 1.54 0.92
N ARG A 114 -29.36 2.47 1.85
CA ARG A 114 -30.60 3.23 2.05
C ARG A 114 -30.29 4.72 2.05
N ALA A 115 -31.18 5.56 1.55
CA ALA A 115 -31.02 7.01 1.62
C ALA A 115 -32.32 7.66 2.08
N ALA A 116 -32.21 8.72 2.89
CA ALA A 116 -33.35 9.58 3.16
C ALA A 116 -33.60 10.48 1.93
N VAL A 117 -34.88 10.78 1.66
CA VAL A 117 -35.30 11.65 0.55
C VAL A 117 -36.36 12.61 1.05
N ALA A 118 -36.17 13.91 0.83
CA ALA A 118 -37.21 14.92 1.00
C ALA A 118 -37.77 15.29 -0.38
N VAL A 119 -39.09 15.32 -0.54
CA VAL A 119 -39.76 15.65 -1.81
C VAL A 119 -40.61 16.91 -1.63
N LYS A 120 -40.31 17.95 -2.41
CA LYS A 120 -41.08 19.19 -2.46
C LYS A 120 -41.86 19.27 -3.76
N LYS A 121 -43.19 19.24 -3.70
CA LYS A 121 -44.06 19.44 -4.88
C LYS A 121 -44.08 20.91 -5.27
N THR A 122 -44.12 21.24 -6.56
CA THR A 122 -44.04 22.63 -7.06
C THR A 122 -45.14 23.54 -6.50
N ALA A 123 -46.30 22.99 -6.15
CA ALA A 123 -47.43 23.72 -5.56
C ALA A 123 -47.51 23.64 -4.02
N ALA A 124 -46.51 23.04 -3.34
CA ALA A 124 -46.53 22.81 -1.89
C ALA A 124 -45.43 23.61 -1.18
N ALA A 125 -45.77 24.17 0.00
CA ALA A 125 -44.79 24.83 0.87
C ALA A 125 -43.91 23.82 1.62
N GLU A 126 -44.52 22.71 2.07
CA GLU A 126 -43.89 21.68 2.91
C GLU A 126 -43.27 20.52 2.11
N GLU A 127 -42.31 19.84 2.74
CA GLU A 127 -41.57 18.73 2.16
C GLU A 127 -42.05 17.38 2.73
N THR A 128 -42.16 16.38 1.86
CA THR A 128 -42.53 15.01 2.23
C THR A 128 -41.27 14.17 2.39
N PHE A 129 -41.00 13.71 3.61
CA PHE A 129 -39.86 12.84 3.89
C PHE A 129 -40.18 11.36 3.68
N GLY A 130 -39.20 10.62 3.17
CA GLY A 130 -39.24 9.17 3.03
C GLY A 130 -37.85 8.56 2.97
N VAL A 131 -37.81 7.25 2.81
CA VAL A 131 -36.57 6.47 2.68
C VAL A 131 -36.66 5.63 1.41
N ILE A 132 -35.54 5.53 0.69
CA ILE A 132 -35.35 4.63 -0.44
C ILE A 132 -34.30 3.57 -0.11
N TRP A 133 -34.41 2.40 -0.74
CA TRP A 133 -33.44 1.31 -0.66
C TRP A 133 -33.05 0.87 -2.06
N GLY A 134 -31.76 0.58 -2.24
CA GLY A 134 -31.23 0.15 -3.51
C GLY A 134 -29.95 -0.64 -3.41
N SER A 135 -29.44 -0.98 -4.58
CA SER A 135 -28.12 -1.55 -4.77
C SER A 135 -27.43 -0.91 -5.97
N ALA A 136 -26.10 -0.87 -5.96
CA ALA A 136 -25.29 -0.45 -7.09
C ALA A 136 -24.00 -1.28 -7.14
N ARG A 137 -23.44 -1.46 -8.34
CA ARG A 137 -22.08 -1.98 -8.53
C ARG A 137 -21.09 -0.83 -8.34
N THR A 138 -20.04 -1.05 -7.55
CA THR A 138 -19.02 -0.05 -7.22
C THR A 138 -17.81 -0.16 -8.13
N GLY A 139 -17.54 0.88 -8.91
CA GLY A 139 -16.25 1.08 -9.59
C GLY A 139 -15.34 1.94 -8.71
N VAL A 140 -14.36 1.35 -8.02
CA VAL A 140 -13.48 2.03 -7.07
C VAL A 140 -12.13 2.36 -7.68
N ASP A 141 -11.86 3.64 -7.86
CA ASP A 141 -10.56 4.18 -8.24
C ASP A 141 -9.86 4.83 -7.04
N ARG A 142 -8.74 4.23 -6.63
CA ARG A 142 -7.93 4.69 -5.50
C ARG A 142 -6.91 5.77 -5.89
N LEU A 143 -6.65 5.98 -7.18
CA LEU A 143 -5.80 7.06 -7.68
C LEU A 143 -6.58 8.38 -7.69
N THR A 144 -7.78 8.41 -8.27
CA THR A 144 -8.65 9.61 -8.25
C THR A 144 -9.46 9.77 -6.96
N GLN A 145 -9.41 8.79 -6.05
CA GLN A 145 -10.18 8.76 -4.80
C GLN A 145 -11.70 8.84 -5.02
N ARG A 146 -12.19 8.14 -6.05
CA ARG A 146 -13.61 8.12 -6.45
C ARG A 146 -14.19 6.71 -6.46
N VAL A 147 -15.49 6.65 -6.21
CA VAL A 147 -16.33 5.46 -6.35
C VAL A 147 -17.46 5.78 -7.31
N ALA A 148 -17.49 5.13 -8.47
CA ALA A 148 -18.64 5.11 -9.37
C ALA A 148 -19.72 4.16 -8.84
N LEU A 149 -20.99 4.58 -8.90
CA LEU A 149 -22.15 3.74 -8.57
C LEU A 149 -22.88 3.37 -9.86
N GLU A 150 -22.45 2.27 -10.45
CA GLU A 150 -22.94 1.73 -11.71
C GLU A 150 -24.14 0.78 -11.48
N GLU A 151 -24.95 0.55 -12.51
CA GLU A 151 -26.09 -0.39 -12.46
C GLU A 151 -27.06 -0.16 -11.28
N LEU A 152 -27.23 1.10 -10.88
CA LEU A 152 -28.04 1.48 -9.72
C LEU A 152 -29.50 1.04 -9.88
N SER A 153 -29.97 0.23 -8.93
CA SER A 153 -31.31 -0.33 -8.89
C SER A 153 -32.01 0.04 -7.58
N LEU A 154 -33.20 0.64 -7.67
CA LEU A 154 -34.07 0.91 -6.52
C LEU A 154 -35.06 -0.22 -6.30
N SER A 155 -34.92 -0.90 -5.17
CA SER A 155 -35.81 -1.99 -4.76
C SER A 155 -37.10 -1.48 -4.12
N ARG A 156 -37.01 -0.45 -3.26
CA ARG A 156 -38.12 0.03 -2.43
C ARG A 156 -38.05 1.53 -2.16
N ALA A 157 -39.22 2.16 -1.99
CA ALA A 157 -39.38 3.43 -1.31
C ALA A 157 -40.39 3.28 -0.16
N SER A 158 -40.39 4.23 0.77
CA SER A 158 -41.37 4.35 1.84
C SER A 158 -41.54 5.83 2.22
N PHE A 159 -42.65 6.42 1.82
CA PHE A 159 -43.07 7.77 2.20
C PHE A 159 -44.37 7.67 3.03
N PRO A 160 -44.29 7.59 4.37
CA PRO A 160 -45.44 7.27 5.22
C PRO A 160 -46.60 8.28 5.13
N THR A 161 -46.31 9.52 4.75
CA THR A 161 -47.27 10.63 4.62
C THR A 161 -47.93 10.73 3.23
N LEU A 162 -47.55 9.87 2.26
CA LEU A 162 -48.18 9.84 0.94
C LEU A 162 -49.26 8.74 0.83
N PRO A 163 -50.41 8.99 0.17
CA PRO A 163 -51.47 7.99 0.02
C PRO A 163 -51.07 6.71 -0.74
N ASP A 164 -50.06 6.78 -1.60
CA ASP A 164 -49.51 5.65 -2.37
C ASP A 164 -48.23 5.07 -1.74
N HIS A 165 -47.88 5.51 -0.53
CA HIS A 165 -46.60 5.28 0.14
C HIS A 165 -45.34 5.66 -0.69
N GLY A 166 -45.50 6.47 -1.74
CA GLY A 166 -44.43 6.93 -2.63
C GLY A 166 -44.11 5.99 -3.80
N LEU A 167 -45.05 5.16 -4.26
CA LEU A 167 -44.89 4.33 -5.46
C LEU A 167 -44.69 5.14 -6.75
N ASP A 168 -45.30 6.32 -6.88
CA ASP A 168 -45.03 7.23 -7.99
C ASP A 168 -43.63 7.84 -7.90
N ILE A 169 -43.25 8.33 -6.72
CA ILE A 169 -41.91 8.86 -6.44
C ILE A 169 -40.82 7.81 -6.73
N LEU A 170 -41.03 6.55 -6.34
CA LEU A 170 -40.12 5.45 -6.66
C LEU A 170 -39.93 5.24 -8.17
N ARG A 171 -41.02 5.29 -8.95
CA ARG A 171 -40.96 5.15 -10.42
C ARG A 171 -40.16 6.29 -11.05
N GLN A 172 -40.33 7.51 -10.58
CA GLN A 172 -39.60 8.67 -11.10
C GLN A 172 -38.12 8.67 -10.67
N LEU A 173 -37.83 8.35 -9.39
CA LEU A 173 -36.46 8.27 -8.86
C LEU A 173 -35.62 7.19 -9.55
N ARG A 174 -36.23 6.07 -9.98
CA ARG A 174 -35.53 5.03 -10.78
C ARG A 174 -34.86 5.58 -12.04
N THR A 175 -35.43 6.62 -12.66
CA THR A 175 -34.86 7.26 -13.86
C THR A 175 -33.77 8.28 -13.51
N GLN A 176 -33.87 8.96 -12.37
CA GLN A 176 -33.02 10.10 -12.03
C GLN A 176 -31.79 9.72 -11.19
N LEU A 177 -31.93 8.75 -10.26
CA LEU A 177 -30.85 8.41 -9.33
C LEU A 177 -29.58 7.84 -9.96
N PRO A 178 -29.60 7.08 -11.08
CA PRO A 178 -28.36 6.66 -11.74
C PRO A 178 -27.44 7.84 -12.07
N THR A 179 -27.99 8.99 -12.45
CA THR A 179 -27.22 10.22 -12.70
C THR A 179 -26.89 10.97 -11.41
N VAL A 180 -27.87 11.16 -10.52
CA VAL A 180 -27.70 11.96 -9.28
C VAL A 180 -26.73 11.30 -8.30
N MET A 181 -26.70 9.97 -8.26
CA MET A 181 -25.84 9.17 -7.39
C MET A 181 -24.61 8.60 -8.13
N ALA A 182 -24.36 8.98 -9.39
CA ALA A 182 -23.39 8.33 -10.28
C ALA A 182 -21.98 8.13 -9.69
N SER A 183 -21.54 9.00 -8.78
CA SER A 183 -20.30 8.79 -8.02
C SER A 183 -20.33 9.41 -6.63
N MET A 184 -19.46 8.93 -5.76
CA MET A 184 -19.13 9.48 -4.44
C MET A 184 -17.61 9.45 -4.23
N SER A 185 -17.08 10.25 -3.30
CA SER A 185 -15.67 10.18 -2.90
C SER A 185 -15.35 8.91 -2.10
N LEU A 186 -14.15 8.36 -2.27
CA LEU A 186 -13.69 7.18 -1.55
C LEU A 186 -13.64 7.38 -0.01
N PRO A 187 -13.11 8.50 0.53
CA PRO A 187 -13.12 8.76 1.98
C PRO A 187 -14.53 8.79 2.59
N LEU A 188 -15.55 9.16 1.78
CA LEU A 188 -16.92 9.14 2.24
C LEU A 188 -17.47 7.71 2.33
N LEU A 189 -17.17 6.84 1.34
CA LEU A 189 -17.53 5.43 1.43
C LEU A 189 -16.84 4.76 2.62
N GLU A 190 -15.57 5.08 2.89
CA GLU A 190 -14.83 4.61 4.08
C GLU A 190 -15.55 5.01 5.38
N GLY A 191 -16.01 6.26 5.50
CA GLY A 191 -16.80 6.72 6.65
C GLY A 191 -18.14 5.99 6.82
N GLU A 192 -18.88 5.75 5.74
CA GLU A 192 -20.14 5.00 5.78
C GLU A 192 -19.93 3.51 6.09
N LEU A 193 -18.85 2.90 5.57
CA LEU A 193 -18.47 1.53 5.93
C LEU A 193 -18.11 1.44 7.43
N ALA A 194 -17.39 2.42 7.96
CA ALA A 194 -17.09 2.53 9.40
C ALA A 194 -18.36 2.66 10.26
N ALA A 195 -19.29 3.55 9.86
CA ALA A 195 -20.56 3.75 10.56
C ALA A 195 -21.48 2.52 10.49
N SER A 196 -21.46 1.78 9.38
CA SER A 196 -22.29 0.58 9.18
C SER A 196 -21.81 -0.64 9.99
N GLY A 197 -20.51 -0.73 10.30
CA GLY A 197 -19.90 -1.93 10.89
C GLY A 197 -19.98 -3.19 10.01
N THR A 198 -20.25 -3.03 8.71
CA THR A 198 -20.52 -4.16 7.79
C THR A 198 -19.25 -4.85 7.28
N VAL A 199 -18.12 -4.15 7.27
CA VAL A 199 -16.82 -4.72 6.90
C VAL A 199 -16.41 -5.75 7.95
N LYS A 200 -16.32 -7.02 7.52
CA LYS A 200 -15.73 -8.10 8.31
C LYS A 200 -14.36 -8.42 7.73
N PRO A 201 -13.25 -8.08 8.42
CA PRO A 201 -11.93 -8.48 7.98
C PRO A 201 -11.83 -10.01 7.92
N ARG A 202 -11.17 -10.54 6.89
CA ARG A 202 -10.81 -11.97 6.83
C ARG A 202 -9.38 -12.10 7.33
N PRO A 203 -9.15 -12.43 8.62
CA PRO A 203 -7.80 -12.58 9.15
C PRO A 203 -7.09 -13.76 8.48
N ALA A 204 -5.80 -13.61 8.24
CA ALA A 204 -4.92 -14.66 7.77
C ALA A 204 -3.92 -15.04 8.87
N GLN A 205 -3.50 -16.31 8.88
CA GLN A 205 -2.47 -16.80 9.79
C GLN A 205 -1.10 -16.40 9.26
N VAL A 206 -0.47 -15.41 9.87
CA VAL A 206 0.85 -14.89 9.46
C VAL A 206 1.96 -15.48 10.33
N ASN A 207 3.17 -15.59 9.80
CA ASN A 207 4.35 -15.80 10.65
C ASN A 207 4.70 -14.48 11.34
N ASN A 208 5.03 -14.57 12.63
CA ASN A 208 5.43 -13.48 13.50
C ASN A 208 6.74 -13.79 14.25
N GLU A 209 7.55 -14.73 13.74
CA GLU A 209 8.93 -14.88 14.21
C GLU A 209 9.69 -13.56 14.03
N PRO A 210 10.36 -13.06 15.08
CA PRO A 210 11.05 -11.78 15.03
C PRO A 210 12.23 -11.84 14.04
N PRO A 211 12.38 -10.85 13.15
CA PRO A 211 13.60 -10.72 12.36
C PRO A 211 14.80 -10.43 13.29
N ARG A 212 16.01 -10.60 12.77
CA ARG A 212 17.22 -10.16 13.48
C ARG A 212 17.26 -8.65 13.57
N VAL A 213 16.81 -8.09 14.70
CA VAL A 213 16.91 -6.64 14.96
C VAL A 213 18.36 -6.27 15.25
N ILE A 214 18.87 -5.29 14.51
CA ILE A 214 20.19 -4.69 14.64
C ILE A 214 19.99 -3.25 15.11
N VAL A 215 20.71 -2.83 16.14
CA VAL A 215 20.65 -1.45 16.68
C VAL A 215 21.98 -0.76 16.45
N SER A 216 21.94 0.44 15.88
CA SER A 216 23.11 1.31 15.71
C SER A 216 22.89 2.68 16.33
N TYR A 217 23.93 3.21 16.97
CA TYR A 217 23.98 4.57 17.52
C TYR A 217 24.76 5.56 16.63
N SER A 218 25.12 5.10 15.42
CA SER A 218 25.84 5.84 14.38
C SER A 218 25.23 5.54 13.00
N PRO A 219 25.53 6.34 11.96
CA PRO A 219 25.03 6.07 10.60
C PRO A 219 25.37 4.64 10.15
N ALA A 220 24.34 3.89 9.79
CA ALA A 220 24.46 2.49 9.39
C ALA A 220 23.49 2.17 8.24
N ILE A 221 23.86 1.19 7.42
CA ILE A 221 23.08 0.72 6.27
C ILE A 221 22.93 -0.80 6.37
N LEU A 222 21.69 -1.28 6.28
CA LEU A 222 21.37 -2.69 6.13
C LEU A 222 21.36 -3.05 4.64
N VAL A 223 22.11 -4.06 4.25
CA VAL A 223 22.13 -4.60 2.89
C VAL A 223 21.62 -6.04 2.95
N PRO A 224 20.33 -6.27 2.67
CA PRO A 224 19.79 -7.62 2.61
C PRO A 224 20.31 -8.34 1.36
N ILE A 225 20.62 -9.62 1.52
CA ILE A 225 20.79 -10.61 0.45
C ILE A 225 19.72 -11.67 0.69
N ASP A 226 18.93 -11.99 -0.33
CA ASP A 226 17.83 -12.95 -0.19
C ASP A 226 18.36 -14.38 -0.15
N GLY A 227 18.76 -14.81 1.05
CA GLY A 227 19.29 -16.13 1.33
C GLY A 227 20.75 -16.28 0.90
N ALA A 228 21.11 -17.46 0.42
CA ALA A 228 22.47 -17.74 -0.03
C ALA A 228 22.87 -16.84 -1.23
N PRO A 229 24.02 -16.15 -1.22
CA PRO A 229 24.43 -15.23 -2.28
C PRO A 229 24.47 -15.87 -3.68
N ALA A 230 23.58 -15.42 -4.56
CA ALA A 230 23.51 -15.85 -5.94
C ALA A 230 24.50 -15.02 -6.79
N ILE A 231 25.68 -15.57 -7.05
CA ILE A 231 26.74 -14.91 -7.81
C ILE A 231 26.58 -15.22 -9.30
N ARG A 232 26.52 -14.19 -10.15
CA ARG A 232 26.50 -14.32 -11.62
C ARG A 232 27.55 -13.42 -12.31
N PRO A 233 28.17 -13.89 -13.41
CA PRO A 233 29.00 -13.03 -14.25
C PRO A 233 28.16 -11.92 -14.88
N VAL A 234 28.73 -10.72 -15.02
CA VAL A 234 28.09 -9.65 -15.80
C VAL A 234 28.61 -9.72 -17.24
N ALA A 235 27.69 -9.91 -18.18
CA ALA A 235 27.98 -10.02 -19.61
C ALA A 235 28.86 -8.87 -20.12
N ASP A 236 29.81 -9.23 -21.00
CA ASP A 236 30.81 -8.34 -21.61
C ASP A 236 31.76 -7.65 -20.61
N THR A 237 31.95 -8.23 -19.41
CA THR A 237 32.87 -7.68 -18.41
C THR A 237 33.74 -8.74 -17.72
N ARG A 238 34.78 -8.26 -17.03
CA ARG A 238 35.63 -9.04 -16.11
C ARG A 238 35.02 -9.23 -14.71
N PHE A 239 33.74 -8.89 -14.52
CA PHE A 239 33.10 -8.82 -13.20
C PHE A 239 32.02 -9.87 -13.00
N GLU A 240 31.77 -10.21 -11.74
CA GLU A 240 30.62 -10.98 -11.28
C GLU A 240 30.00 -10.29 -10.07
N ARG A 241 28.67 -10.35 -9.95
CA ARG A 241 27.90 -9.65 -8.90
C ARG A 241 26.99 -10.61 -8.15
N VAL A 242 26.62 -10.25 -6.92
CA VAL A 242 25.48 -10.84 -6.23
C VAL A 242 24.20 -10.29 -6.88
N ILE A 243 23.24 -11.16 -7.25
CA ILE A 243 22.02 -10.74 -7.98
C ILE A 243 20.72 -10.85 -7.17
N ASN A 244 20.73 -11.57 -6.04
CA ASN A 244 19.65 -11.61 -5.06
C ASN A 244 19.82 -10.52 -3.98
N THR A 245 20.14 -9.31 -4.43
CA THR A 245 20.19 -8.08 -3.63
C THR A 245 20.08 -6.90 -4.59
N GLN A 246 19.47 -5.80 -4.13
CA GLN A 246 19.41 -4.56 -4.89
C GLN A 246 20.75 -3.80 -4.85
N ALA A 247 21.53 -3.93 -3.77
CA ALA A 247 22.82 -3.23 -3.67
C ALA A 247 23.84 -3.78 -4.68
N LEU A 248 24.62 -2.90 -5.31
CA LEU A 248 25.69 -3.34 -6.20
C LEU A 248 26.88 -3.93 -5.41
N ILE A 249 26.81 -5.23 -5.13
CA ILE A 249 27.92 -6.03 -4.59
C ILE A 249 28.60 -6.82 -5.71
N VAL A 250 29.88 -6.56 -5.94
CA VAL A 250 30.60 -6.98 -7.16
C VAL A 250 32.05 -7.33 -6.85
N ARG A 251 32.62 -8.28 -7.61
CA ARG A 251 34.06 -8.57 -7.61
C ARG A 251 34.58 -8.85 -9.01
N SER A 252 35.90 -8.81 -9.14
CA SER A 252 36.56 -9.27 -10.37
C SER A 252 36.49 -10.80 -10.43
N ARG A 253 36.20 -11.39 -11.60
CA ARG A 253 36.15 -12.84 -11.77
C ARG A 253 37.50 -13.46 -11.37
N GLY A 254 37.47 -14.45 -10.48
CA GLY A 254 38.68 -15.09 -9.93
C GLY A 254 39.41 -14.32 -8.82
N ALA A 255 38.95 -13.12 -8.45
CA ALA A 255 39.43 -12.43 -7.25
C ALA A 255 38.58 -12.78 -6.02
N SER A 256 39.17 -12.70 -4.83
CA SER A 256 38.46 -12.87 -3.55
C SER A 256 37.71 -11.61 -3.12
N ARG A 257 38.37 -10.45 -3.23
CA ARG A 257 37.91 -9.17 -2.67
C ARG A 257 36.63 -8.66 -3.33
N TRP A 258 35.65 -8.35 -2.48
CA TRP A 258 34.38 -7.74 -2.85
C TRP A 258 34.43 -6.21 -2.78
N TYR A 259 33.57 -5.60 -3.58
CA TYR A 259 33.33 -4.17 -3.64
C TYR A 259 31.82 -3.90 -3.58
N LEU A 260 31.42 -2.88 -2.82
CA LEU A 260 30.02 -2.50 -2.60
C LEU A 260 29.90 -0.98 -2.78
N HIS A 261 29.02 -0.54 -3.68
CA HIS A 261 28.83 0.89 -3.97
C HIS A 261 28.02 1.56 -2.85
N VAL A 262 28.53 2.66 -2.28
CA VAL A 262 27.85 3.44 -1.24
C VAL A 262 28.09 4.92 -1.48
N PHE A 263 27.02 5.72 -1.45
CA PHE A 263 27.08 7.17 -1.63
C PHE A 263 27.79 7.56 -2.95
N ASP A 264 28.99 8.12 -2.86
CA ASP A 264 29.81 8.63 -3.96
C ASP A 264 31.06 7.76 -4.24
N GLY A 265 31.14 6.55 -3.68
CA GLY A 265 32.30 5.68 -3.89
C GLY A 265 32.10 4.21 -3.52
N TRP A 266 33.22 3.54 -3.26
CA TRP A 266 33.27 2.09 -3.06
C TRP A 266 33.78 1.73 -1.66
N LEU A 267 33.09 0.80 -1.02
CA LEU A 267 33.62 0.04 0.09
C LEU A 267 34.15 -1.30 -0.41
N SER A 268 35.06 -1.92 0.34
CA SER A 268 35.61 -3.24 0.03
C SER A 268 35.74 -4.12 1.28
N ALA A 269 35.65 -5.43 1.07
CA ALA A 269 35.80 -6.45 2.10
C ALA A 269 36.34 -7.76 1.49
N ASP A 270 36.96 -8.61 2.30
CA ASP A 270 37.42 -9.95 1.88
C ASP A 270 36.30 -11.00 1.94
N THR A 271 35.21 -10.71 2.67
CA THR A 271 33.98 -11.52 2.76
C THR A 271 32.75 -10.65 2.52
N LEU A 272 31.59 -11.25 2.25
CA LEU A 272 30.34 -10.48 2.06
C LEU A 272 29.83 -9.89 3.38
N GLU A 273 30.12 -10.58 4.49
CA GLU A 273 29.76 -10.22 5.86
C GLU A 273 30.56 -8.99 6.35
N GLY A 274 31.68 -8.68 5.69
CA GLY A 274 32.58 -7.58 6.03
C GLY A 274 33.84 -8.03 6.79
N PRO A 275 34.46 -7.14 7.59
CA PRO A 275 34.12 -5.73 7.74
C PRO A 275 34.32 -4.95 6.42
N TRP A 276 33.37 -4.08 6.11
CA TRP A 276 33.43 -3.20 4.94
C TRP A 276 34.19 -1.92 5.29
N THR A 277 35.21 -1.58 4.51
CA THR A 277 36.03 -0.38 4.69
C THR A 277 36.18 0.39 3.38
N LEU A 278 36.51 1.68 3.43
CA LEU A 278 36.73 2.49 2.22
C LEU A 278 37.75 1.80 1.30
N ALA A 279 37.39 1.59 0.03
CA ALA A 279 38.29 0.99 -0.93
C ALA A 279 39.44 1.95 -1.25
N GLY A 280 40.68 1.53 -1.03
CA GLY A 280 41.87 2.30 -1.44
C GLY A 280 41.97 2.43 -2.96
N ASP A 281 41.73 1.33 -3.67
CA ASP A 281 41.66 1.27 -5.13
C ASP A 281 40.47 0.41 -5.58
N ALA A 282 39.66 0.92 -6.50
CA ALA A 282 38.61 0.17 -7.20
C ALA A 282 39.15 -0.38 -8.54
N PRO A 283 38.81 -1.62 -8.95
CA PRO A 283 39.27 -2.18 -10.21
C PRO A 283 38.78 -1.37 -11.42
N SER A 284 39.61 -1.25 -12.45
CA SER A 284 39.27 -0.48 -13.65
C SER A 284 37.96 -0.94 -14.30
N GLY A 285 37.11 0.04 -14.63
CA GLY A 285 35.79 -0.16 -15.22
C GLY A 285 34.63 -0.35 -14.23
N LEU A 286 34.87 -0.39 -12.92
CA LEU A 286 33.80 -0.63 -11.94
C LEU A 286 32.74 0.49 -11.93
N ASP A 287 33.11 1.76 -12.02
CA ASP A 287 32.14 2.87 -12.10
C ASP A 287 31.34 2.87 -13.40
N ALA A 288 31.96 2.42 -14.50
CA ALA A 288 31.28 2.28 -15.79
C ALA A 288 30.24 1.15 -15.73
N LEU A 289 30.56 0.05 -15.04
CA LEU A 289 29.62 -1.01 -14.73
C LEU A 289 28.48 -0.51 -13.84
N ALA A 290 28.78 0.22 -12.75
CA ALA A 290 27.78 0.77 -11.85
C ALA A 290 26.78 1.67 -12.58
N ARG A 291 27.27 2.62 -13.39
CA ARG A 291 26.42 3.47 -14.24
C ARG A 291 25.62 2.66 -15.27
N LYS A 292 26.19 1.61 -15.88
CA LYS A 292 25.50 0.73 -16.84
C LYS A 292 24.35 -0.03 -16.20
N LEU A 293 24.52 -0.55 -14.97
CA LEU A 293 23.49 -1.29 -14.24
C LEU A 293 22.41 -0.37 -13.65
N ALA A 294 22.81 0.73 -13.00
CA ALA A 294 21.88 1.69 -12.40
C ALA A 294 21.00 2.38 -13.46
N LYS A 295 21.54 2.69 -14.65
CA LYS A 295 20.74 3.23 -15.77
C LYS A 295 19.66 2.24 -16.27
N LYS A 296 19.81 0.94 -16.00
CA LYS A 296 18.82 -0.09 -16.30
C LYS A 296 17.90 -0.43 -15.10
N GLY A 297 18.01 0.28 -13.97
CA GLY A 297 17.27 -0.04 -12.75
C GLY A 297 17.61 -1.40 -12.11
N LEU A 298 18.75 -2.01 -12.48
CA LEU A 298 19.12 -3.37 -12.04
C LEU A 298 19.84 -3.44 -10.68
N VAL A 299 20.20 -2.27 -10.13
CA VAL A 299 20.86 -2.10 -8.83
C VAL A 299 20.52 -0.72 -8.25
N ASP A 300 20.47 -0.66 -6.93
CA ASP A 300 20.65 0.56 -6.14
C ASP A 300 22.16 0.79 -5.90
N LEU A 301 22.58 2.04 -6.03
CA LEU A 301 23.93 2.52 -5.72
C LEU A 301 24.07 3.02 -4.27
N LEU A 302 22.99 2.94 -3.48
CA LEU A 302 22.91 3.40 -2.09
C LEU A 302 23.34 4.88 -1.98
N ASP A 303 22.90 5.71 -2.93
CA ASP A 303 23.34 7.10 -3.12
C ASP A 303 22.39 8.14 -2.46
N GLY A 304 21.48 7.66 -1.61
CA GLY A 304 20.39 8.45 -1.00
C GLY A 304 19.19 8.71 -1.93
N GLY A 305 19.21 8.21 -3.18
CA GLY A 305 18.10 8.36 -4.13
C GLY A 305 17.94 9.79 -4.65
N PRO A 306 16.93 10.04 -5.52
CA PRO A 306 16.81 11.32 -6.24
C PRO A 306 16.41 12.51 -5.36
N GLN A 307 15.90 12.28 -4.15
CA GLN A 307 15.44 13.33 -3.24
C GLN A 307 16.48 13.78 -2.21
N ALA A 308 17.59 13.06 -2.03
CA ALA A 308 18.64 13.43 -1.07
C ALA A 308 19.32 14.76 -1.44
N LYS A 309 19.18 15.77 -0.57
CA LYS A 309 19.74 17.13 -0.73
C LYS A 309 20.28 17.62 0.63
N PRO A 310 21.62 17.76 0.80
CA PRO A 310 22.67 17.34 -0.12
C PRO A 310 22.69 15.81 -0.31
N LYS A 311 23.37 15.35 -1.37
CA LYS A 311 23.71 13.94 -1.52
C LYS A 311 24.64 13.50 -0.37
N PRO A 312 24.46 12.31 0.22
CA PRO A 312 25.41 11.79 1.18
C PRO A 312 26.76 11.51 0.49
N THR A 313 27.84 11.52 1.27
CA THR A 313 29.22 11.32 0.78
C THR A 313 30.05 10.59 1.82
N LEU A 314 30.93 9.68 1.36
CA LEU A 314 31.90 8.97 2.20
C LEU A 314 32.94 9.92 2.83
N GLN A 315 33.10 11.14 2.30
CA GLN A 315 33.91 12.19 2.94
C GLN A 315 33.36 12.61 4.31
N GLY A 316 32.04 12.48 4.53
CA GLY A 316 31.38 12.72 5.81
C GLY A 316 31.56 11.58 6.83
N GLY A 317 32.26 10.50 6.45
CA GLY A 317 32.43 9.28 7.23
C GLY A 317 31.83 8.06 6.53
N VAL A 318 32.47 6.90 6.72
CA VAL A 318 31.97 5.61 6.23
C VAL A 318 30.86 5.13 7.18
N PRO A 319 29.63 4.88 6.70
CA PRO A 319 28.57 4.30 7.54
C PRO A 319 28.89 2.85 7.89
N THR A 320 28.35 2.35 9.00
CA THR A 320 28.49 0.93 9.36
C THR A 320 27.63 0.08 8.42
N LEU A 321 28.23 -0.87 7.71
CA LEU A 321 27.50 -1.78 6.82
C LEU A 321 27.15 -3.07 7.55
N HIS A 322 25.87 -3.42 7.53
CA HIS A 322 25.36 -4.71 7.97
C HIS A 322 24.83 -5.48 6.76
N VAL A 323 25.61 -6.42 6.25
CA VAL A 323 25.12 -7.37 5.24
C VAL A 323 24.40 -8.51 5.96
N SER A 324 23.19 -8.88 5.51
CA SER A 324 22.41 -9.96 6.12
C SER A 324 21.86 -10.92 5.06
N GLN A 325 22.14 -12.21 5.22
CA GLN A 325 21.59 -13.30 4.40
C GLN A 325 20.26 -13.86 4.97
N VAL A 326 19.78 -13.29 6.08
CA VAL A 326 18.56 -13.67 6.80
C VAL A 326 17.68 -12.44 7.07
N PRO A 327 16.36 -12.59 7.30
CA PRO A 327 15.48 -11.49 7.68
C PRO A 327 16.05 -10.71 8.87
N ALA A 328 16.28 -9.42 8.65
CA ALA A 328 16.88 -8.51 9.61
C ALA A 328 16.25 -7.13 9.47
N GLU A 329 16.23 -6.38 10.56
CA GLU A 329 15.72 -5.01 10.63
C GLU A 329 16.77 -4.13 11.30
N LEU A 330 16.91 -2.89 10.85
CA LEU A 330 17.95 -1.97 11.35
C LEU A 330 17.32 -0.72 11.97
N ILE A 331 17.48 -0.59 13.28
CA ILE A 331 17.10 0.58 14.06
C ILE A 331 18.33 1.48 14.21
N VAL A 332 18.31 2.63 13.55
CA VAL A 332 19.38 3.64 13.64
C VAL A 332 18.94 4.79 14.54
N PHE A 333 19.68 5.03 15.61
CA PHE A 333 19.54 6.22 16.46
C PHE A 333 20.60 7.26 16.09
N LYS A 334 20.21 8.54 16.18
CA LYS A 334 21.14 9.67 16.12
C LYS A 334 21.84 9.83 17.47
N GLY A 335 22.90 9.06 17.68
CA GLY A 335 23.62 8.97 18.95
C GLY A 335 22.97 7.99 19.92
N GLN A 336 23.14 8.22 21.22
CA GLN A 336 22.49 7.41 22.26
C GLN A 336 20.95 7.57 22.21
N PRO A 337 20.16 6.54 22.55
CA PRO A 337 18.69 6.63 22.56
C PRO A 337 18.18 7.76 23.45
N ASN A 338 17.26 8.56 22.92
CA ASN A 338 16.61 9.66 23.62
C ASN A 338 15.10 9.40 23.69
N PHE A 339 14.62 9.14 24.91
CA PHE A 339 13.25 8.71 25.18
C PHE A 339 12.45 9.84 25.86
N VAL A 340 11.40 10.32 25.20
CA VAL A 340 10.55 11.42 25.69
C VAL A 340 9.16 10.90 26.10
N PRO A 341 8.55 11.44 27.18
CA PRO A 341 7.28 10.92 27.69
C PRO A 341 6.10 11.25 26.77
N ILE A 342 5.23 10.26 26.54
CA ILE A 342 3.93 10.45 25.88
C ILE A 342 2.90 10.86 26.95
N THR A 343 2.51 12.14 26.94
CA THR A 343 1.59 12.75 27.92
C THR A 343 0.31 11.93 28.10
N GLY A 344 -0.04 11.65 29.36
CA GLY A 344 -1.24 10.86 29.73
C GLY A 344 -1.02 9.34 29.81
N THR A 345 0.18 8.86 29.50
CA THR A 345 0.54 7.42 29.48
C THR A 345 1.81 7.14 30.28
N ASN A 346 2.10 5.87 30.52
CA ASN A 346 3.38 5.36 31.05
C ASN A 346 4.35 4.98 29.91
N LEU A 347 4.18 5.54 28.72
CA LEU A 347 5.02 5.26 27.55
C LEU A 347 6.03 6.39 27.31
N LEU A 348 7.25 6.00 26.93
CA LEU A 348 8.24 6.89 26.35
C LEU A 348 8.39 6.57 24.86
N TRP A 349 8.62 7.59 24.05
CA TRP A 349 8.86 7.52 22.60
C TRP A 349 10.32 7.82 22.28
N ALA A 350 10.94 7.09 21.37
CA ALA A 350 12.28 7.38 20.88
C ALA A 350 12.28 8.53 19.84
N GLU A 351 12.60 9.76 20.24
CA GLU A 351 12.51 10.91 19.32
C GLU A 351 13.68 11.04 18.33
N ASN A 352 14.80 10.36 18.58
CA ASN A 352 16.02 10.46 17.76
C ASN A 352 16.28 9.26 16.85
N THR A 353 15.23 8.54 16.46
CA THR A 353 15.24 7.51 15.40
C THR A 353 14.01 7.69 14.50
N THR A 354 14.06 7.13 13.29
CA THR A 354 12.90 7.04 12.38
C THR A 354 12.12 5.74 12.56
N ALA A 355 12.61 4.82 13.39
CA ALA A 355 11.93 3.58 13.72
C ALA A 355 10.92 3.80 14.85
N ASP A 356 9.80 3.08 14.79
CA ASP A 356 8.80 3.10 15.85
C ASP A 356 9.34 2.32 17.08
N VAL A 357 9.86 3.03 18.09
CA VAL A 357 10.42 2.44 19.31
C VAL A 357 9.85 3.14 20.56
N LEU A 358 9.31 2.35 21.47
CA LEU A 358 8.72 2.80 22.73
C LEU A 358 9.31 2.06 23.93
N VAL A 359 9.22 2.65 25.11
CA VAL A 359 9.47 2.00 26.41
C VAL A 359 8.24 2.16 27.28
N ASN A 360 7.77 1.07 27.90
CA ASN A 360 6.72 1.15 28.91
C ASN A 360 7.35 1.21 30.31
N THR A 361 7.25 2.35 31.00
CA THR A 361 7.86 2.54 32.32
C THR A 361 7.21 1.72 33.43
N ALA A 362 6.01 1.17 33.20
CA ALA A 362 5.34 0.30 34.17
C ALA A 362 5.98 -1.11 34.25
N ASN A 363 6.65 -1.58 33.20
CA ASN A 363 7.31 -2.88 33.18
C ASN A 363 8.77 -2.87 32.69
N ASN A 364 9.26 -1.72 32.19
CA ASN A 364 10.56 -1.48 31.57
C ASN A 364 10.84 -2.30 30.29
N ASP A 365 9.80 -2.89 29.67
CA ASP A 365 9.94 -3.50 28.35
C ASP A 365 10.09 -2.41 27.27
N TYR A 366 11.01 -2.66 26.34
CA TYR A 366 11.12 -1.98 25.06
C TYR A 366 10.14 -2.62 24.08
N TYR A 367 9.50 -1.81 23.25
CA TYR A 367 8.60 -2.22 22.18
C TYR A 367 9.07 -1.60 20.86
N THR A 368 8.97 -2.34 19.77
CA THR A 368 9.15 -1.80 18.43
C THR A 368 8.11 -2.36 17.46
N LEU A 369 7.67 -1.52 16.52
CA LEU A 369 6.75 -1.88 15.47
C LEU A 369 7.53 -2.10 14.18
N LEU A 370 7.51 -3.33 13.65
CA LEU A 370 8.22 -3.71 12.43
C LEU A 370 7.21 -4.34 11.46
N SER A 371 7.04 -3.75 10.27
CA SER A 371 6.08 -4.24 9.27
C SER A 371 4.64 -4.43 9.80
N GLY A 372 4.19 -3.56 10.71
CA GLY A 372 2.86 -3.62 11.36
C GLY A 372 2.77 -4.60 12.55
N ARG A 373 3.85 -5.33 12.88
CA ARG A 373 3.90 -6.29 13.99
C ARG A 373 4.65 -5.73 15.18
N TRP A 374 4.12 -5.93 16.38
CA TRP A 374 4.78 -5.53 17.61
C TRP A 374 5.73 -6.60 18.12
N TYR A 375 6.92 -6.15 18.52
CA TYR A 375 7.91 -6.96 19.22
C TYR A 375 8.30 -6.28 20.51
N ARG A 376 8.49 -7.06 21.58
CA ARG A 376 8.97 -6.57 22.88
C ARG A 376 10.25 -7.27 23.32
N ALA A 377 11.07 -6.54 24.08
CA ALA A 377 12.32 -7.02 24.64
C ALA A 377 12.65 -6.34 25.98
N PRO A 378 13.43 -6.98 26.87
CA PRO A 378 13.91 -6.35 28.11
C PRO A 378 15.00 -5.28 27.86
N ALA A 379 15.55 -5.22 26.64
CA ALA A 379 16.56 -4.25 26.21
C ALA A 379 16.49 -4.06 24.68
N LEU A 380 16.98 -2.93 24.16
CA LEU A 380 17.08 -2.67 22.72
C LEU A 380 17.84 -3.75 21.94
N THR A 381 18.82 -4.41 22.58
CA THR A 381 19.60 -5.52 22.01
C THR A 381 18.83 -6.85 21.95
N GLY A 382 17.56 -6.87 22.36
CA GLY A 382 16.77 -8.09 22.48
C GLY A 382 17.03 -8.88 23.77
N PRO A 383 16.64 -10.18 23.82
CA PRO A 383 15.95 -10.90 22.76
C PRO A 383 14.54 -10.33 22.50
N TRP A 384 14.20 -10.15 21.23
CA TRP A 384 12.89 -9.68 20.81
C TRP A 384 11.88 -10.84 20.74
N THR A 385 10.64 -10.57 21.13
CA THR A 385 9.54 -11.54 21.15
C THR A 385 8.27 -10.89 20.61
N TYR A 386 7.50 -11.59 19.77
CA TYR A 386 6.25 -11.05 19.24
C TYR A 386 5.25 -10.76 20.36
N THR A 387 4.50 -9.66 20.20
CA THR A 387 3.37 -9.26 21.05
C THR A 387 2.19 -9.00 20.14
N ALA A 388 1.05 -9.64 20.40
CA ALA A 388 -0.15 -9.41 19.61
C ALA A 388 -0.67 -7.98 19.80
N ALA A 389 -1.15 -7.34 18.73
CA ALA A 389 -1.65 -5.97 18.74
C ALA A 389 -2.86 -5.76 19.67
N ASN A 390 -3.58 -6.84 20.01
CA ASN A 390 -4.68 -6.88 20.97
C ASN A 390 -4.27 -7.27 22.41
N ALA A 391 -2.98 -7.55 22.65
CA ALA A 391 -2.39 -7.89 23.94
C ALA A 391 -1.37 -6.84 24.43
N LEU A 392 -1.27 -5.69 23.75
CA LEU A 392 -0.46 -4.56 24.18
C LEU A 392 -0.95 -3.97 25.51
N PRO A 393 -0.06 -3.34 26.30
CA PRO A 393 -0.46 -2.53 27.45
C PRO A 393 -1.51 -1.48 27.04
N ALA A 394 -2.54 -1.28 27.87
CA ALA A 394 -3.68 -0.41 27.55
C ALA A 394 -3.28 1.03 27.16
N ASP A 395 -2.13 1.50 27.65
CA ASP A 395 -1.56 2.82 27.37
C ASP A 395 -1.23 3.05 25.89
N PHE A 396 -0.98 2.00 25.10
CA PHE A 396 -0.79 2.12 23.64
C PHE A 396 -2.06 2.65 22.94
N ALA A 397 -3.25 2.27 23.42
CA ALA A 397 -4.51 2.80 22.91
C ALA A 397 -4.85 4.19 23.47
N ARG A 398 -4.06 4.72 24.42
CA ARG A 398 -4.21 6.04 25.05
C ARG A 398 -3.22 7.08 24.51
N ILE A 399 -2.37 6.73 23.53
CA ILE A 399 -1.47 7.68 22.85
C ILE A 399 -2.31 8.79 22.19
N PRO A 400 -2.07 10.09 22.50
CA PRO A 400 -2.82 11.18 21.89
C PRO A 400 -2.64 11.23 20.36
N ALA A 401 -3.74 11.39 19.62
CA ALA A 401 -3.73 11.36 18.15
C ALA A 401 -2.94 12.51 17.48
N ASN A 402 -2.54 13.53 18.24
CA ASN A 402 -1.69 14.64 17.81
C ASN A 402 -0.22 14.53 18.27
N ALA A 403 0.15 13.47 18.99
CA ALA A 403 1.53 13.21 19.39
C ALA A 403 2.34 12.61 18.21
N PRO A 404 3.68 12.80 18.15
CA PRO A 404 4.51 12.15 17.13
C PRO A 404 4.35 10.63 17.08
N ALA A 405 4.15 10.00 18.25
CA ALA A 405 3.92 8.56 18.39
C ALA A 405 2.55 8.07 17.86
N ALA A 406 1.64 8.97 17.45
CA ALA A 406 0.30 8.59 16.99
C ALA A 406 0.30 7.69 15.73
N VAL A 407 1.40 7.70 14.96
CA VAL A 407 1.59 6.84 13.77
C VAL A 407 1.36 5.35 14.08
N VAL A 408 1.70 4.91 15.29
CA VAL A 408 1.61 3.49 15.67
C VAL A 408 0.18 3.04 15.97
N LEU A 409 -0.77 3.97 16.17
CA LEU A 409 -2.16 3.66 16.53
C LEU A 409 -2.85 2.77 15.49
N ALA A 410 -2.48 2.86 14.21
CA ALA A 410 -2.97 2.00 13.14
C ALA A 410 -2.62 0.51 13.36
N SER A 411 -1.57 0.22 14.13
CA SER A 411 -1.14 -1.13 14.52
C SER A 411 -1.48 -1.47 15.98
N VAL A 412 -2.29 -0.68 16.69
CA VAL A 412 -2.79 -0.99 18.03
C VAL A 412 -4.25 -1.42 17.91
N ALA A 413 -4.57 -2.68 18.23
CA ALA A 413 -5.91 -3.20 17.96
C ALA A 413 -6.99 -2.48 18.79
N GLY A 414 -8.12 -2.18 18.15
CA GLY A 414 -9.27 -1.53 18.79
C GLY A 414 -9.29 0.00 18.74
N THR A 415 -8.19 0.66 18.38
CA THR A 415 -8.15 2.11 18.11
C THR A 415 -9.05 2.48 16.91
N PRO A 416 -9.46 3.76 16.77
CA PRO A 416 -10.09 4.25 15.54
C PRO A 416 -9.21 3.99 14.30
N GLN A 417 -7.91 4.30 14.39
CA GLN A 417 -6.96 4.21 13.28
C GLN A 417 -6.78 2.76 12.79
N ALA A 418 -6.73 1.78 13.69
CA ALA A 418 -6.68 0.37 13.30
C ALA A 418 -7.97 -0.07 12.59
N LYS A 419 -9.14 0.41 13.03
CA LYS A 419 -10.43 0.14 12.38
C LYS A 419 -10.52 0.77 10.99
N GLU A 420 -10.09 2.02 10.84
CA GLU A 420 -9.97 2.71 9.56
C GLU A 420 -9.04 1.93 8.61
N THR A 421 -7.89 1.47 9.11
CA THR A 421 -6.93 0.68 8.31
C THR A 421 -7.53 -0.66 7.86
N LEU A 422 -8.27 -1.35 8.73
CA LEU A 422 -9.01 -2.58 8.36
C LEU A 422 -10.07 -2.34 7.27
N ILE A 423 -10.77 -1.21 7.32
CA ILE A 423 -11.76 -0.81 6.32
C ILE A 423 -11.08 -0.49 5.00
N ALA A 424 -10.04 0.35 5.01
CA ALA A 424 -9.24 0.69 3.84
C ALA A 424 -8.61 -0.57 3.19
N ASN A 425 -8.26 -1.58 3.98
CA ASN A 425 -7.74 -2.87 3.47
C ASN A 425 -8.83 -3.82 2.93
N SER A 426 -10.10 -3.56 3.22
CA SER A 426 -11.23 -4.33 2.67
C SER A 426 -11.72 -3.82 1.31
N ILE A 427 -11.39 -2.57 0.99
CA ILE A 427 -11.83 -1.87 -0.22
C ILE A 427 -10.98 -2.33 -1.41
N PRO A 428 -11.56 -3.00 -2.42
CA PRO A 428 -10.84 -3.31 -3.65
C PRO A 428 -10.64 -2.05 -4.50
N HIS A 429 -9.53 -1.98 -5.22
CA HIS A 429 -9.46 -1.23 -6.47
C HIS A 429 -10.10 -2.09 -7.57
N THR A 430 -10.98 -1.54 -8.40
CA THR A 430 -11.76 -2.33 -9.37
C THR A 430 -11.70 -1.75 -10.78
N ALA A 431 -11.93 -2.62 -11.75
CA ALA A 431 -11.74 -2.36 -13.17
C ALA A 431 -12.81 -3.07 -14.02
N THR A 432 -13.18 -2.44 -15.14
CA THR A 432 -13.99 -3.04 -16.20
C THR A 432 -13.08 -3.36 -17.38
N VAL A 433 -12.89 -4.65 -17.67
CA VAL A 433 -11.93 -5.14 -18.67
C VAL A 433 -12.67 -5.72 -19.87
N PRO A 434 -12.40 -5.26 -21.12
CA PRO A 434 -12.97 -5.85 -22.33
C PRO A 434 -12.53 -7.32 -22.53
N LEU A 435 -13.48 -8.18 -22.87
CA LEU A 435 -13.21 -9.58 -23.26
C LEU A 435 -12.69 -9.69 -24.69
N SER A 436 -13.06 -8.72 -25.55
CA SER A 436 -12.54 -8.58 -26.91
C SER A 436 -11.67 -7.33 -27.01
N ASN A 437 -10.50 -7.44 -27.66
CA ASN A 437 -9.49 -6.38 -27.76
C ASN A 437 -8.98 -5.83 -26.41
N GLY A 438 -9.21 -6.54 -25.31
CA GLY A 438 -8.68 -6.22 -23.99
C GLY A 438 -7.19 -6.55 -23.81
N PRO A 439 -6.69 -6.53 -22.57
CA PRO A 439 -5.30 -6.86 -22.27
C PRO A 439 -4.99 -8.29 -22.71
N LYS A 440 -3.73 -8.51 -23.11
CA LYS A 440 -3.23 -9.81 -23.56
C LYS A 440 -2.15 -10.28 -22.61
N PHE A 441 -2.18 -11.56 -22.29
CA PHE A 441 -1.12 -12.22 -21.54
C PHE A 441 -0.32 -13.15 -22.46
N THR A 442 0.99 -13.14 -22.30
CA THR A 442 1.92 -14.10 -22.92
C THR A 442 2.91 -14.51 -21.84
N PRO A 443 3.01 -15.81 -21.50
CA PRO A 443 3.86 -16.25 -20.41
C PRO A 443 5.33 -16.26 -20.83
N VAL A 444 6.20 -15.81 -19.93
CA VAL A 444 7.65 -15.79 -20.06
C VAL A 444 8.26 -16.72 -19.02
N PHE A 445 9.25 -17.52 -19.42
CA PHE A 445 9.91 -18.52 -18.56
C PHE A 445 11.43 -18.49 -18.73
N ASP A 446 12.15 -18.70 -17.62
CA ASP A 446 13.57 -19.01 -17.64
C ASP A 446 13.80 -20.47 -18.05
N GLY A 447 13.88 -20.72 -19.35
CA GLY A 447 14.07 -22.04 -19.92
C GLY A 447 12.79 -22.89 -19.88
N ALA A 448 12.93 -24.20 -19.65
CA ALA A 448 11.78 -25.10 -19.59
C ALA A 448 10.93 -24.85 -18.32
N PRO A 449 9.59 -24.80 -18.40
CA PRO A 449 8.73 -24.59 -17.23
C PRO A 449 8.95 -25.61 -16.10
N GLN A 450 9.09 -25.11 -14.87
CA GLN A 450 9.32 -25.90 -13.67
C GLN A 450 8.10 -25.84 -12.76
N PHE A 451 7.37 -26.95 -12.66
CA PHE A 451 6.20 -27.05 -11.80
C PHE A 451 6.58 -27.37 -10.36
N ARG A 452 5.99 -26.65 -9.40
CA ARG A 452 6.06 -26.95 -7.96
C ARG A 452 4.65 -27.04 -7.37
N PRO A 453 4.38 -27.94 -6.41
CA PRO A 453 3.10 -27.97 -5.72
C PRO A 453 2.90 -26.69 -4.88
N ILE A 454 1.64 -26.38 -4.58
CA ILE A 454 1.27 -25.44 -3.52
C ILE A 454 0.75 -26.27 -2.34
N ASP A 455 1.53 -26.32 -1.27
CA ASP A 455 1.24 -27.13 -0.08
C ASP A 455 -0.16 -26.83 0.48
N GLY A 456 -0.84 -27.88 0.96
CA GLY A 456 -2.22 -27.80 1.46
C GLY A 456 -3.31 -27.74 0.38
N THR A 457 -2.95 -27.70 -0.92
CA THR A 457 -3.90 -27.62 -2.04
C THR A 457 -3.64 -28.69 -3.10
N SER A 458 -4.52 -28.81 -4.10
CA SER A 458 -4.29 -29.63 -5.30
C SER A 458 -3.51 -28.89 -6.41
N LEU A 459 -3.11 -27.65 -6.17
CA LEU A 459 -2.56 -26.76 -7.18
C LEU A 459 -1.06 -26.97 -7.38
N LYS A 460 -0.59 -26.61 -8.58
CA LYS A 460 0.84 -26.38 -8.83
C LYS A 460 1.03 -24.97 -9.40
N TYR A 461 2.25 -24.47 -9.35
CA TYR A 461 2.65 -23.23 -10.01
C TYR A 461 3.96 -23.39 -10.78
N VAL A 462 4.18 -22.52 -11.76
CA VAL A 462 5.43 -22.49 -12.52
C VAL A 462 6.44 -21.59 -11.80
N SER A 463 7.47 -22.17 -11.17
CA SER A 463 8.39 -21.46 -10.28
C SER A 463 9.49 -20.65 -10.97
N ASN A 464 9.56 -20.73 -12.30
CA ASN A 464 10.49 -19.99 -13.16
C ASN A 464 9.77 -19.15 -14.22
N ALA A 465 8.52 -18.76 -13.93
CA ALA A 465 7.77 -17.79 -14.71
C ALA A 465 7.95 -16.39 -14.12
N GLU A 466 7.95 -15.37 -14.99
CA GLU A 466 8.04 -13.95 -14.60
C GLU A 466 6.84 -13.48 -13.75
N VAL A 467 5.66 -14.04 -14.03
CA VAL A 467 4.39 -13.74 -13.35
C VAL A 467 3.80 -15.03 -12.75
N PRO A 468 2.93 -14.95 -11.72
CA PRO A 468 2.32 -16.14 -11.13
C PRO A 468 1.44 -16.87 -12.15
N ILE A 469 1.81 -18.11 -12.48
CA ILE A 469 1.03 -19.04 -13.31
C ILE A 469 0.76 -20.30 -12.50
N ILE A 470 -0.52 -20.66 -12.37
CA ILE A 470 -1.06 -21.75 -11.58
C ILE A 470 -1.69 -22.79 -12.50
N GLU A 471 -1.29 -24.06 -12.36
CA GLU A 471 -1.98 -25.23 -12.90
C GLU A 471 -3.06 -25.66 -11.87
N VAL A 472 -4.33 -25.57 -12.27
CA VAL A 472 -5.47 -26.05 -11.49
C VAL A 472 -5.80 -27.51 -11.86
N SER A 473 -5.59 -27.86 -13.13
CA SER A 473 -5.59 -29.23 -13.65
C SER A 473 -4.74 -29.28 -14.94
N PRO A 474 -4.42 -30.46 -15.51
CA PRO A 474 -3.57 -30.57 -16.70
C PRO A 474 -4.03 -29.76 -17.92
N ASP A 475 -5.35 -29.49 -18.01
CA ASP A 475 -5.99 -28.73 -19.09
C ASP A 475 -6.57 -27.39 -18.59
N SER A 476 -6.09 -26.86 -17.46
CA SER A 476 -6.60 -25.60 -16.89
C SER A 476 -5.53 -24.82 -16.14
N TYR A 477 -5.09 -23.72 -16.75
CA TYR A 477 -4.09 -22.80 -16.23
C TYR A 477 -4.70 -21.43 -15.95
N PHE A 478 -4.19 -20.76 -14.92
CA PHE A 478 -4.57 -19.40 -14.53
C PHE A 478 -3.32 -18.56 -14.30
N ALA A 479 -3.35 -17.28 -14.65
CA ALA A 479 -2.26 -16.34 -14.41
C ALA A 479 -2.79 -14.98 -13.93
N VAL A 480 -2.01 -14.26 -13.13
CA VAL A 480 -2.31 -12.87 -12.76
C VAL A 480 -1.24 -11.94 -13.30
N GLN A 481 -1.66 -10.87 -13.97
CA GLN A 481 -0.83 -9.72 -14.27
C GLN A 481 -1.66 -8.45 -14.09
N ALA A 482 -1.08 -7.41 -13.48
CA ALA A 482 -1.75 -6.12 -13.25
C ALA A 482 -3.14 -6.20 -12.57
N GLY A 483 -3.35 -7.19 -11.68
CA GLY A 483 -4.66 -7.39 -11.02
C GLY A 483 -5.75 -7.97 -11.93
N VAL A 484 -5.40 -8.44 -13.13
CA VAL A 484 -6.30 -9.12 -14.06
C VAL A 484 -5.96 -10.61 -14.10
N TRP A 485 -6.99 -11.46 -13.96
CA TRP A 485 -6.85 -12.91 -14.16
C TRP A 485 -6.94 -13.28 -15.64
N PHE A 486 -6.06 -14.16 -16.07
CA PHE A 486 -6.06 -14.82 -17.38
C PHE A 486 -6.20 -16.32 -17.21
N THR A 487 -6.76 -17.01 -18.21
CA THR A 487 -6.89 -18.46 -18.23
C THR A 487 -6.56 -19.04 -19.60
N ALA A 488 -6.06 -20.29 -19.60
CA ALA A 488 -5.77 -21.06 -20.80
C ALA A 488 -5.94 -22.56 -20.55
N VAL A 489 -6.25 -23.32 -21.61
CA VAL A 489 -6.28 -24.79 -21.57
C VAL A 489 -4.86 -25.38 -21.55
N ARG A 490 -3.87 -24.65 -22.06
CA ARG A 490 -2.46 -25.06 -22.10
C ARG A 490 -1.57 -23.94 -21.60
N LEU A 491 -0.45 -24.28 -20.98
CA LEU A 491 0.52 -23.31 -20.50
C LEU A 491 1.00 -22.34 -21.61
N THR A 492 1.14 -22.81 -22.84
CA THR A 492 1.53 -22.00 -24.02
C THR A 492 0.38 -21.17 -24.61
N GLY A 493 -0.81 -21.17 -23.99
CA GLY A 493 -2.00 -20.51 -24.50
C GLY A 493 -2.76 -21.31 -25.57
N PRO A 494 -3.71 -20.66 -26.29
CA PRO A 494 -4.05 -19.23 -26.20
C PRO A 494 -4.58 -18.84 -24.82
N TRP A 495 -4.19 -17.66 -24.36
CA TRP A 495 -4.60 -17.07 -23.09
C TRP A 495 -5.71 -16.04 -23.30
N PHE A 496 -6.73 -16.09 -22.45
CA PHE A 496 -7.89 -15.19 -22.47
C PHE A 496 -8.07 -14.55 -21.10
N VAL A 497 -8.73 -13.39 -21.04
CA VAL A 497 -9.15 -12.80 -19.75
C VAL A 497 -10.16 -13.75 -19.10
N ALA A 498 -9.96 -14.08 -17.82
CA ALA A 498 -10.79 -15.03 -17.09
C ALA A 498 -12.11 -14.39 -16.64
N THR A 499 -13.24 -15.03 -16.93
CA THR A 499 -14.59 -14.63 -16.49
C THR A 499 -14.98 -15.21 -15.13
N SER A 500 -14.15 -16.09 -14.57
CA SER A 500 -14.30 -16.72 -13.25
C SER A 500 -12.97 -17.33 -12.81
N VAL A 501 -12.76 -17.49 -11.50
CA VAL A 501 -11.56 -18.10 -10.91
C VAL A 501 -11.96 -19.29 -10.04
N PRO A 502 -11.35 -20.48 -10.19
CA PRO A 502 -11.64 -21.65 -9.37
C PRO A 502 -11.50 -21.38 -7.86
N PRO A 503 -12.47 -21.75 -7.00
CA PRO A 503 -12.45 -21.44 -5.57
C PRO A 503 -11.17 -21.86 -4.84
N VAL A 504 -10.59 -23.00 -5.23
CA VAL A 504 -9.34 -23.55 -4.65
C VAL A 504 -8.13 -22.61 -4.75
N ILE A 505 -8.12 -21.65 -5.69
CA ILE A 505 -7.07 -20.62 -5.74
C ILE A 505 -7.16 -19.70 -4.51
N TYR A 506 -8.35 -19.48 -3.94
CA TYR A 506 -8.54 -18.69 -2.73
C TYR A 506 -8.23 -19.44 -1.43
N ASP A 507 -7.84 -20.72 -1.53
CA ASP A 507 -7.38 -21.57 -0.42
C ASP A 507 -5.83 -21.67 -0.35
N ILE A 508 -5.10 -20.99 -1.25
CA ILE A 508 -3.63 -20.92 -1.21
C ILE A 508 -3.17 -20.34 0.14
N PRO A 509 -2.37 -21.06 0.95
CA PRO A 509 -2.01 -20.63 2.29
C PRO A 509 -1.00 -19.48 2.28
N THR A 510 -0.95 -18.74 3.39
CA THR A 510 0.01 -17.65 3.68
C THR A 510 1.48 -18.05 3.68
N SER A 511 1.78 -19.34 3.70
CA SER A 511 3.12 -19.92 3.54
C SER A 511 3.54 -20.08 2.07
N SER A 512 2.64 -19.85 1.12
CA SER A 512 2.93 -19.90 -0.32
C SER A 512 3.39 -18.54 -0.84
N PRO A 513 4.46 -18.47 -1.67
CA PRO A 513 4.86 -17.23 -2.33
C PRO A 513 3.77 -16.65 -3.24
N LEU A 514 2.76 -17.44 -3.62
CA LEU A 514 1.64 -17.00 -4.45
C LEU A 514 0.44 -16.49 -3.64
N HIS A 515 0.46 -16.46 -2.30
CA HIS A 515 -0.70 -16.08 -1.49
C HIS A 515 -1.29 -14.71 -1.86
N TYR A 516 -0.47 -13.74 -2.27
CA TYR A 516 -0.95 -12.41 -2.68
C TYR A 516 -1.97 -12.44 -3.83
N VAL A 517 -1.99 -13.48 -4.68
CA VAL A 517 -2.99 -13.59 -5.76
C VAL A 517 -4.40 -13.89 -5.25
N THR A 518 -4.57 -14.39 -4.01
CA THR A 518 -5.90 -14.68 -3.44
C THR A 518 -6.72 -13.42 -3.16
N TYR A 519 -6.09 -12.24 -3.24
CA TYR A 519 -6.72 -10.94 -3.06
C TYR A 519 -7.23 -10.33 -4.38
N VAL A 520 -7.05 -11.03 -5.51
CA VAL A 520 -7.50 -10.64 -6.86
C VAL A 520 -8.75 -11.42 -7.24
N HIS A 521 -9.82 -10.71 -7.61
CA HIS A 521 -11.13 -11.28 -7.83
C HIS A 521 -11.72 -10.92 -9.20
N VAL A 522 -12.49 -11.85 -9.74
CA VAL A 522 -13.50 -11.57 -10.76
C VAL A 522 -14.83 -11.43 -10.05
N TYR A 523 -15.43 -10.24 -10.10
CA TYR A 523 -16.71 -9.93 -9.44
C TYR A 523 -17.94 -10.27 -10.29
N GLY A 524 -17.77 -10.38 -11.60
CA GLY A 524 -18.82 -10.79 -12.53
C GLY A 524 -18.40 -10.57 -13.98
N ALA A 525 -19.10 -11.21 -14.93
CA ALA A 525 -18.83 -11.07 -16.36
C ALA A 525 -20.12 -10.88 -17.15
N GLY A 526 -20.09 -9.95 -18.11
CA GLY A 526 -21.10 -9.79 -19.15
C GLY A 526 -20.69 -10.50 -20.45
N LYS A 527 -21.32 -10.12 -21.57
CA LYS A 527 -20.96 -10.63 -22.90
C LYS A 527 -19.71 -9.97 -23.49
N GLU A 528 -19.43 -8.72 -23.11
CA GLU A 528 -18.40 -7.88 -23.72
C GLU A 528 -17.27 -7.51 -22.75
N VAL A 529 -17.54 -7.52 -21.44
CA VAL A 529 -16.64 -7.09 -20.38
C VAL A 529 -16.68 -8.02 -19.17
N VAL A 530 -15.61 -8.01 -18.39
CA VAL A 530 -15.53 -8.61 -17.05
C VAL A 530 -15.19 -7.54 -16.02
N TYR A 531 -15.80 -7.63 -14.84
CA TYR A 531 -15.52 -6.77 -13.70
C TYR A 531 -14.52 -7.47 -12.79
N VAL A 532 -13.34 -6.88 -12.65
CA VAL A 532 -12.23 -7.43 -11.85
C VAL A 532 -11.77 -6.42 -10.81
N GLY A 533 -10.90 -6.85 -9.91
CA GLY A 533 -10.22 -5.95 -8.99
C GLY A 533 -9.45 -6.68 -7.93
N TYR A 534 -8.73 -5.92 -7.12
CA TYR A 534 -7.91 -6.46 -6.04
C TYR A 534 -7.98 -5.60 -4.79
N THR A 535 -7.95 -6.25 -3.63
CA THR A 535 -7.76 -5.56 -2.34
C THR A 535 -6.25 -5.36 -2.08
N PRO A 536 -5.84 -4.48 -1.14
CA PRO A 536 -4.43 -4.17 -0.94
C PRO A 536 -3.54 -5.33 -0.47
N GLY A 537 -4.13 -6.51 -0.15
CA GLY A 537 -3.39 -7.76 0.05
C GLY A 537 -2.67 -8.28 -1.21
N TYR A 538 -3.12 -7.91 -2.40
CA TYR A 538 -2.36 -8.15 -3.65
C TYR A 538 -1.05 -7.33 -3.68
N LEU A 539 -1.02 -6.22 -2.95
CA LEU A 539 0.17 -5.38 -2.72
C LEU A 539 0.84 -5.69 -1.37
N GLY A 540 0.55 -6.84 -0.76
CA GLY A 540 1.19 -7.32 0.47
C GLY A 540 0.55 -6.89 1.80
N ASN A 541 -0.59 -6.20 1.81
CA ASN A 541 -1.26 -5.79 3.06
C ASN A 541 -2.19 -6.88 3.61
N VAL A 542 -1.78 -7.56 4.67
CA VAL A 542 -2.48 -8.72 5.23
C VAL A 542 -3.19 -8.33 6.52
N VAL A 543 -4.45 -8.75 6.70
CA VAL A 543 -5.09 -8.66 8.03
C VAL A 543 -4.57 -9.80 8.89
N SER A 544 -3.88 -9.48 9.97
CA SER A 544 -3.38 -10.47 10.93
C SER A 544 -4.48 -10.93 11.91
N SER A 545 -4.29 -12.10 12.52
CA SER A 545 -5.26 -12.71 13.45
C SER A 545 -5.47 -11.93 14.76
N ASP A 546 -4.59 -10.99 15.10
CA ASP A 546 -4.72 -10.08 16.24
C ASP A 546 -5.53 -8.80 15.93
N GLY A 547 -6.02 -8.64 14.70
CA GLY A 547 -7.01 -7.62 14.34
C GLY A 547 -6.42 -6.28 13.90
N VAL A 548 -5.24 -6.30 13.27
CA VAL A 548 -4.64 -5.13 12.60
C VAL A 548 -4.21 -5.50 11.17
N VAL A 549 -3.68 -4.53 10.43
CA VAL A 549 -3.07 -4.76 9.11
C VAL A 549 -1.55 -4.79 9.25
N VAL A 550 -0.92 -5.80 8.66
CA VAL A 550 0.53 -6.01 8.65
C VAL A 550 1.04 -6.11 7.22
N TYR A 551 2.32 -5.80 7.02
CA TYR A 551 2.97 -5.93 5.72
C TYR A 551 3.59 -7.32 5.55
N GLY A 552 3.27 -7.98 4.43
CA GLY A 552 3.67 -9.35 4.12
C GLY A 552 3.02 -10.41 5.03
N THR A 553 3.13 -11.68 4.64
CA THR A 553 2.66 -12.82 5.48
C THR A 553 3.66 -13.20 6.58
N GLY A 554 4.86 -12.62 6.58
CA GLY A 554 5.96 -12.93 7.49
C GLY A 554 6.72 -14.22 7.14
N TYR A 555 6.24 -15.01 6.17
CA TYR A 555 7.00 -16.15 5.65
C TYR A 555 8.11 -15.67 4.73
N TYR A 556 9.30 -16.27 4.88
CA TYR A 556 10.41 -16.04 3.97
C TYR A 556 10.28 -16.92 2.73
N TYR A 557 10.31 -16.30 1.55
CA TYR A 557 10.25 -17.00 0.26
C TYR A 557 11.58 -16.90 -0.46
N THR A 558 11.97 -17.96 -1.17
CA THR A 558 13.04 -17.85 -2.16
C THR A 558 12.52 -17.03 -3.34
N PRO A 559 13.09 -15.84 -3.64
CA PRO A 559 12.67 -15.08 -4.82
C PRO A 559 13.02 -15.86 -6.09
N TRP A 560 12.26 -15.64 -7.16
CA TRP A 560 12.73 -16.03 -8.49
C TRP A 560 13.93 -15.14 -8.86
N ILE A 561 15.05 -15.78 -9.18
CA ILE A 561 16.30 -15.12 -9.54
C ILE A 561 16.50 -15.36 -11.04
N GLY A 562 16.11 -14.36 -11.84
CA GLY A 562 16.10 -14.44 -13.30
C GLY A 562 17.45 -14.74 -13.94
N ALA A 563 17.43 -15.22 -15.19
CA ALA A 563 18.63 -15.59 -15.95
C ALA A 563 19.51 -14.42 -16.46
N VAL A 564 19.24 -13.17 -16.01
CA VAL A 564 19.79 -11.84 -16.40
C VAL A 564 19.03 -11.13 -17.51
#